data_AF-A0AAD4GML5-F1
#
_entry.id   AF-A0AAD4GML5-F1
#
_cell.length_a   1.000
_cell.length_b   1.000
_cell.length_c   1.000
_cell.angle_alpha   90.00
_cell.angle_beta   90.00
_cell.angle_gamma   90.00
#
_symmetry.space_group_name_H-M   'P 1'
#
loop_
_entity.id
_entity.type
_entity.pdbx_description
1 polymer ?
#
loop_
_entity_poly.entity_id
_entity_poly.type
_entity_poly.pdbx_seq_one_letter_code
_entity_poly.pdbx_strand_id
1 'polypeptide(L)'
;MASRRKHDQERRMVKNFREKVKRRKERIIKSFHEFGLLSGAKMYLLIQDGNGGMTEYRNTADQKFPPTYTQLRRLFPTAQLLTPKSFGAKTEVNPELNLSN
;
A
#
# COMPACT_ATOMS: atom_id res chain seq x y z
N MET A 1 -13.43 -33.62 -19.05
CA MET A 1 -14.13 -32.32 -19.02
C MET A 1 -14.07 -31.59 -17.66
N ALA A 2 -13.88 -32.29 -16.52
CA ALA A 2 -13.78 -31.65 -15.20
C ALA A 2 -12.52 -30.76 -15.01
N SER A 3 -11.38 -31.15 -15.59
CA SER A 3 -10.11 -30.41 -15.47
C SER A 3 -10.16 -29.00 -16.10
N ARG A 4 -10.78 -28.84 -17.28
CA ARG A 4 -10.95 -27.52 -17.93
C ARG A 4 -11.81 -26.56 -17.09
N ARG A 5 -12.88 -27.08 -16.45
CA ARG A 5 -13.77 -26.29 -15.58
C ARG A 5 -13.05 -25.80 -14.32
N LYS A 6 -12.19 -26.61 -13.72
CA LYS A 6 -11.40 -26.24 -12.53
C LYS A 6 -10.39 -25.13 -12.86
N HIS A 7 -9.68 -25.25 -13.98
CA HIS A 7 -8.71 -24.26 -14.42
C HIS A 7 -9.35 -22.91 -14.81
N ASP A 8 -10.52 -22.92 -15.44
CA ASP A 8 -11.27 -21.68 -15.72
C ASP A 8 -11.79 -21.01 -14.43
N GLN A 9 -12.16 -21.81 -13.42
CA GLN A 9 -12.56 -21.29 -12.11
C GLN A 9 -11.38 -20.65 -11.37
N GLU A 10 -10.20 -21.28 -11.37
CA GLU A 10 -8.96 -20.73 -10.81
C GLU A 10 -8.58 -19.39 -11.48
N ARG A 11 -8.62 -19.32 -12.81
CA ARG A 11 -8.36 -18.08 -13.56
C ARG A 11 -9.31 -16.94 -13.17
N ARG A 12 -10.61 -17.24 -13.00
CA ARG A 12 -11.61 -16.26 -12.55
C ARG A 12 -11.34 -15.80 -11.12
N MET A 13 -10.98 -16.70 -10.21
CA MET A 13 -10.65 -16.34 -8.82
C MET A 13 -9.43 -15.41 -8.74
N VAL A 14 -8.36 -15.72 -9.48
CA VAL A 14 -7.16 -14.88 -9.54
C VAL A 14 -7.48 -13.49 -10.11
N LYS A 15 -8.26 -13.42 -11.21
CA LYS A 15 -8.69 -12.14 -11.79
C LYS A 15 -9.49 -11.30 -10.78
N ASN A 16 -10.48 -11.92 -10.12
CA ASN A 16 -11.31 -11.24 -9.14
C ASN A 16 -10.48 -10.74 -7.95
N PHE A 17 -9.51 -11.51 -7.49
CA PHE A 17 -8.60 -11.11 -6.43
C PHE A 17 -7.74 -9.90 -6.85
N ARG A 18 -7.14 -9.94 -8.06
CA ARG A 18 -6.35 -8.82 -8.59
C ARG A 18 -7.18 -7.54 -8.71
N GLU A 19 -8.40 -7.63 -9.23
CA GLU A 19 -9.31 -6.48 -9.29
C GLU A 19 -9.68 -5.97 -7.89
N LYS A 20 -9.94 -6.86 -6.94
CA LYS A 20 -10.23 -6.49 -5.54
C LYS A 20 -9.07 -5.72 -4.91
N VAL A 21 -7.83 -6.19 -5.11
CA VAL A 21 -6.61 -5.51 -4.64
C VAL A 21 -6.47 -4.14 -5.29
N LYS A 22 -6.65 -4.05 -6.62
CA LYS A 22 -6.61 -2.78 -7.35
C LYS A 22 -7.62 -1.76 -6.79
N ARG A 23 -8.89 -2.14 -6.66
CA ARG A 23 -9.96 -1.27 -6.12
C ARG A 23 -9.70 -0.88 -4.65
N ARG A 24 -9.05 -1.75 -3.87
CA ARG A 24 -8.68 -1.42 -2.48
C ARG A 24 -7.54 -0.40 -2.45
N LYS A 25 -6.51 -0.57 -3.29
CA LYS A 25 -5.40 0.38 -3.44
C LYS A 25 -5.90 1.77 -3.83
N GLU A 26 -6.76 1.85 -4.85
CA GLU A 26 -7.39 3.11 -5.30
C GLU A 26 -8.16 3.81 -4.17
N ARG A 27 -8.96 3.06 -3.41
CA ARG A 27 -9.69 3.62 -2.25
C ARG A 27 -8.75 4.13 -1.16
N ILE A 28 -7.66 3.42 -0.85
CA ILE A 28 -6.67 3.85 0.15
C ILE A 28 -6.04 5.18 -0.29
N ILE A 29 -5.61 5.28 -1.54
CA ILE A 29 -5.00 6.51 -2.08
C ILE A 29 -5.99 7.68 -2.02
N LYS A 30 -7.27 7.45 -2.38
CA LYS A 30 -8.30 8.49 -2.31
C LYS A 30 -8.53 8.97 -0.88
N SER A 31 -8.74 8.06 0.06
CA SER A 31 -8.95 8.41 1.48
C SER A 31 -7.73 9.09 2.09
N PHE A 32 -6.52 8.68 1.68
CA PHE A 32 -5.29 9.35 2.04
C PHE A 32 -5.27 10.79 1.50
N HIS A 33 -5.57 11.01 0.23
CA HIS A 33 -5.66 12.36 -0.33
C HIS A 33 -6.68 13.25 0.42
N GLU A 34 -7.89 12.72 0.65
CA GLU A 34 -8.97 13.42 1.36
C GLU A 34 -8.56 13.83 2.76
N PHE A 35 -7.89 12.94 3.51
CA PHE A 35 -7.35 13.28 4.83
C PHE A 35 -6.31 14.40 4.75
N GLY A 36 -5.45 14.39 3.73
CA GLY A 36 -4.48 15.46 3.49
C GLY A 36 -5.14 16.80 3.23
N LEU A 37 -6.22 16.84 2.46
CA LEU A 37 -7.03 18.04 2.27
C LEU A 37 -7.69 18.52 3.57
N LEU A 38 -8.26 17.58 4.35
CA LEU A 38 -8.93 17.89 5.62
C LEU A 38 -7.99 18.44 6.69
N SER A 39 -6.80 17.87 6.80
CA SER A 39 -5.81 18.22 7.83
C SER A 39 -4.85 19.32 7.43
N GLY A 40 -4.81 19.69 6.14
CA GLY A 40 -3.77 20.55 5.57
C GLY A 40 -2.37 19.91 5.56
N ALA A 41 -2.24 18.62 5.85
CA ALA A 41 -0.95 17.93 5.92
C ALA A 41 -0.38 17.63 4.53
N LYS A 42 0.94 17.80 4.36
CA LYS A 42 1.67 17.17 3.25
C LYS A 42 1.86 15.69 3.55
N MET A 43 1.46 14.84 2.62
CA MET A 43 1.38 13.41 2.83
C MET A 43 1.97 12.61 1.66
N TYR A 44 2.74 11.59 2.01
CA TYR A 44 3.44 10.70 1.07
C TYR A 44 3.08 9.25 1.36
N LEU A 45 2.76 8.51 0.31
CA LEU A 45 2.48 7.08 0.38
C LEU A 45 3.36 6.33 -0.62
N LEU A 46 4.10 5.35 -0.11
CA LEU A 46 4.89 4.41 -0.89
C LEU A 46 4.31 3.01 -0.67
N ILE A 47 3.93 2.34 -1.75
CA ILE A 47 3.39 0.97 -1.71
C ILE A 47 4.29 0.09 -2.56
N GLN A 48 4.85 -0.95 -1.95
CA GLN A 48 5.46 -2.07 -2.66
C GLN A 48 4.46 -3.23 -2.64
N ASP A 49 4.03 -3.71 -3.81
CA ASP A 49 3.21 -4.90 -3.91
C ASP A 49 4.05 -6.19 -3.79
N GLY A 50 3.37 -7.33 -3.65
CA GLY A 50 4.03 -8.64 -3.49
C GLY A 50 4.84 -9.09 -4.70
N ASN A 51 4.68 -8.46 -5.87
CA ASN A 51 5.47 -8.73 -7.06
C ASN A 51 6.64 -7.74 -7.20
N GLY A 52 6.87 -6.88 -6.20
CA GLY A 52 7.90 -5.83 -6.23
C GLY A 52 7.49 -4.55 -6.97
N GLY A 53 6.24 -4.44 -7.44
CA GLY A 53 5.71 -3.24 -8.08
C GLY A 53 5.60 -2.08 -7.10
N MET A 54 6.16 -0.93 -7.47
CA MET A 54 6.13 0.28 -6.64
C MET A 54 5.03 1.24 -7.10
N THR A 55 4.27 1.79 -6.16
CA THR A 55 3.35 2.90 -6.40
C THR A 55 3.70 4.03 -5.45
N GLU A 56 3.97 5.20 -6.01
CA GLU A 56 4.23 6.43 -5.27
C GLU A 56 3.07 7.40 -5.40
N TYR A 57 2.69 8.02 -4.28
CA TYR A 57 1.67 9.05 -4.27
C TYR A 57 2.05 10.21 -3.35
N ARG A 58 1.81 11.43 -3.83
CA ARG A 58 2.03 12.70 -3.11
C ARG A 58 0.77 13.55 -3.26
N ASN A 59 0.29 14.12 -2.16
CA ASN A 59 -0.85 15.04 -2.20
C ASN A 59 -0.47 16.51 -2.44
N THR A 60 0.79 16.76 -2.84
CA THR A 60 1.37 18.10 -3.02
C THR A 60 2.11 18.16 -4.35
N ALA A 61 2.14 19.34 -4.97
CA ALA A 61 2.95 19.62 -6.15
C ALA A 61 4.44 19.85 -5.81
N ASP A 62 4.77 19.95 -4.53
CA ASP A 62 6.13 20.13 -4.04
C ASP A 62 7.00 18.90 -4.36
N GLN A 63 7.86 19.04 -5.37
CA GLN A 63 8.74 17.97 -5.83
C GLN A 63 9.80 17.56 -4.79
N LYS A 64 10.10 18.43 -3.82
CA LYS A 64 11.09 18.17 -2.75
C LYS A 64 10.50 17.35 -1.60
N PHE A 65 9.19 17.11 -1.62
CA PHE A 65 8.51 16.26 -0.66
C PHE A 65 8.35 14.83 -1.22
N PRO A 66 8.55 13.77 -0.42
CA PRO A 66 8.90 13.77 1.00
C PRO A 66 10.40 14.09 1.25
N PRO A 67 10.76 14.64 2.43
CA PRO A 67 12.15 14.71 2.85
C PRO A 67 12.74 13.30 3.03
N THR A 68 14.05 13.17 2.83
CA THR A 68 14.78 11.92 3.12
C THR A 68 14.75 11.62 4.62
N TYR A 69 15.00 10.36 5.01
CA TYR A 69 15.03 9.96 6.42
C TYR A 69 15.99 10.83 7.26
N THR A 70 17.17 11.13 6.73
CA THR A 70 18.16 12.01 7.38
C THR A 70 17.64 13.44 7.54
N GLN A 71 16.96 13.99 6.51
CA GLN A 71 16.33 15.30 6.60
C GLN A 71 15.21 15.32 7.64
N LEU A 72 14.39 14.25 7.68
CA LEU A 72 13.30 14.10 8.64
C LEU A 72 13.80 14.14 10.09
N ARG A 73 14.83 13.34 10.41
CA ARG A 73 15.44 13.31 11.75
C ARG A 73 16.08 14.64 12.16
N ARG A 74 16.65 15.39 11.21
CA ARG A 74 17.28 16.69 11.48
C ARG A 74 16.24 17.79 11.68
N LEU A 75 15.22 17.85 10.82
CA LEU A 75 14.22 18.93 10.81
C LEU A 75 13.11 18.71 11.84
N PHE A 76 12.78 17.45 12.14
CA PHE A 76 11.67 17.07 13.00
C PHE A 76 12.14 16.02 14.02
N PRO A 77 12.93 16.41 15.03
CA PRO A 77 13.48 15.48 16.02
C PRO A 77 12.39 14.75 16.82
N THR A 78 11.19 15.33 16.91
CA THR A 78 10.02 14.75 17.58
C THR A 78 9.18 13.84 16.66
N ALA A 79 9.56 13.67 15.39
CA ALA A 79 8.84 12.82 14.47
C ALA A 79 8.79 11.36 14.98
N GLN A 80 7.58 10.82 15.06
CA GLN A 80 7.33 9.45 15.49
C GLN A 80 7.13 8.55 14.27
N LEU A 81 7.81 7.42 14.23
CA LEU A 81 7.55 6.38 13.24
C LEU A 81 6.38 5.52 13.73
N LEU A 82 5.24 5.63 13.06
CA LEU A 82 4.10 4.75 13.29
C LEU A 82 4.26 3.47 12.44
N THR A 83 4.17 2.32 13.11
CA THR A 83 4.22 0.99 12.49
C THR A 83 2.96 0.21 12.88
N PRO A 84 2.67 -0.98 12.32
CA PRO A 84 1.56 -1.81 12.80
C PRO A 84 1.57 -2.02 14.32
N LYS A 85 2.76 -2.14 14.94
CA LYS A 85 2.92 -2.25 16.39
C LYS A 85 2.36 -1.03 17.15
N SER A 86 2.43 0.16 16.57
CA SER A 86 1.88 1.39 17.15
C SER A 86 0.36 1.35 17.30
N PHE A 87 -0.32 0.44 16.59
CA PHE A 87 -1.77 0.24 16.63
C PHE A 87 -2.16 -1.12 17.24
N GLY A 88 -1.22 -1.84 17.87
CA GLY A 88 -1.46 -3.18 18.40
C GLY A 88 -1.72 -4.25 17.32
N ALA A 89 -1.44 -3.96 16.05
CA ALA A 89 -1.67 -4.89 14.95
C ALA A 89 -0.53 -5.92 14.88
N LYS A 90 -0.89 -7.21 14.81
CA LYS A 90 0.06 -8.29 14.51
C LYS A 90 0.39 -8.27 13.02
N THR A 91 1.68 -8.22 12.69
CA THR A 91 2.17 -8.47 11.33
C THR A 91 2.20 -9.97 11.09
N GLU A 92 1.05 -10.59 10.87
CA GLU A 92 1.01 -11.93 10.29
C GLU A 92 1.20 -11.78 8.78
N VAL A 93 2.37 -12.22 8.30
CA VAL A 93 2.61 -12.39 6.86
C VAL A 93 1.71 -13.54 6.42
N ASN A 94 0.75 -13.27 5.56
CA ASN A 94 -0.14 -14.32 5.04
C ASN A 94 0.71 -15.37 4.28
N PRO A 95 0.88 -16.60 4.79
CA PRO A 95 1.80 -17.58 4.21
C PRO A 95 1.38 -18.04 2.81
N GLU A 96 0.11 -17.84 2.45
CA GLU A 96 -0.48 -18.28 1.18
C GLU A 96 0.06 -17.55 -0.06
N LEU A 97 0.83 -16.47 0.11
CA LEU A 97 1.49 -15.75 -0.99
C LEU A 97 2.90 -16.26 -1.32
N ASN A 98 3.43 -17.24 -0.58
CA ASN A 98 4.75 -17.86 -0.85
C ASN A 98 4.70 -19.07 -1.81
N LEU A 99 3.54 -19.38 -2.40
CA LEU A 99 3.42 -20.48 -3.36
C LEU A 99 3.53 -19.96 -4.79
N SER A 100 4.72 -19.50 -5.21
CA SER A 100 5.17 -19.42 -6.61
C SER A 100 6.62 -18.90 -6.66
N ASN A 101 7.59 -19.76 -6.35
CA ASN A 101 8.92 -19.72 -6.94
C ASN A 101 9.19 -21.10 -7.54
#